data_AF-A0A356X406-F1
#
_entry.id   AF-A0A356X406-F1
#
_cell.length_a   1.000
_cell.length_b   1.000
_cell.length_c   1.000
_cell.angle_alpha   90.00
_cell.angle_beta   90.00
_cell.angle_gamma   90.00
#
_symmetry.space_group_name_H-M   'P 1'
#
loop_
_entity.id
_entity.type
_entity.pdbx_description
1 polymer ?
#
loop_
_entity_poly.entity_id
_entity_poly.type
_entity_poly.pdbx_seq_one_letter_code
_entity_poly.pdbx_strand_id
1 'polypeptide(L)'
;MNITGTLFPYRETAIVFSLIVLFGFQFGCSSTQTQQYDTPSLHEAYEDAFLIGTALNRAQILSATPEALRDTLRTDRRGYFMEQQIFPDPKGLKVGLKHFNVITPENVMKWEEIHPEPGVYDFEAADRLVEIAEANDKKIVAHTLVWHNQTPDWVF
;
A
#
# COMPACT_ATOMS: atom_id res chain seq x y z
N MET A 1 32.85 37.23 -72.45
CA MET A 1 32.14 38.52 -72.38
C MET A 1 31.01 38.35 -71.36
N ASN A 2 31.10 39.03 -70.22
CA ASN A 2 30.11 39.04 -69.12
C ASN A 2 28.72 39.46 -69.63
N ILE A 3 27.61 39.03 -68.99
CA ILE A 3 26.73 39.88 -68.13
C ILE A 3 25.93 38.99 -67.14
N THR A 4 25.93 39.43 -65.87
CA THR A 4 25.17 39.01 -64.69
C THR A 4 23.67 39.33 -64.74
N GLY A 5 22.84 38.53 -64.07
CA GLY A 5 21.43 38.87 -63.76
C GLY A 5 20.85 37.95 -62.68
N THR A 6 20.95 38.36 -61.41
CA THR A 6 20.41 37.70 -60.22
C THR A 6 18.91 37.94 -60.08
N LEU A 7 18.10 36.88 -60.00
CA LEU A 7 16.72 36.95 -59.51
C LEU A 7 16.64 36.21 -58.16
N PHE A 8 16.44 36.95 -57.08
CA PHE A 8 16.21 36.46 -55.72
C PHE A 8 14.94 35.60 -55.62
N PRO A 9 14.96 34.43 -54.94
CA PRO A 9 13.75 33.82 -54.39
C PRO A 9 13.66 34.09 -52.89
N TYR A 10 13.08 35.25 -52.51
CA TYR A 10 12.76 35.60 -51.11
C TYR A 10 11.42 35.03 -50.63
N ARG A 11 10.93 33.92 -51.22
CA ARG A 11 9.63 33.32 -50.88
C ARG A 11 9.71 31.99 -50.12
N GLU A 12 10.85 31.30 -50.12
CA GLU A 12 10.96 30.00 -49.43
C GLU A 12 11.48 30.11 -47.99
N THR A 13 12.30 31.11 -47.68
CA THR A 13 12.89 31.29 -46.33
C THR A 13 11.88 31.74 -45.27
N ALA A 14 10.81 32.45 -45.67
CA ALA A 14 9.79 32.94 -44.74
C ALA A 14 8.84 31.84 -44.23
N ILE A 15 8.58 30.80 -45.03
CA ILE A 15 7.67 29.71 -44.64
C ILE A 15 8.36 28.73 -43.68
N VAL A 16 9.65 28.48 -43.89
CA VAL A 16 10.44 27.59 -43.02
C VAL A 16 10.65 28.19 -41.63
N PHE A 17 10.84 29.51 -41.52
CA PHE A 17 10.96 30.18 -40.22
C PHE A 17 9.65 30.20 -39.41
N SER A 18 8.48 30.36 -40.06
CA SER A 18 7.19 30.31 -39.37
C SER A 18 6.79 28.91 -38.89
N LEU A 19 7.20 27.85 -39.59
CA LEU A 19 6.93 26.46 -39.16
C LEU A 19 7.78 26.02 -37.97
N ILE A 20 9.01 26.52 -37.85
CA ILE A 20 9.90 26.20 -36.72
C ILE A 20 9.40 26.86 -35.42
N VAL A 21 8.84 28.08 -35.50
CA VAL A 21 8.28 28.78 -34.32
C VAL A 21 6.98 28.13 -33.83
N LEU A 22 6.18 27.53 -34.72
CA LEU A 22 4.97 26.79 -34.35
C LEU A 22 5.25 25.39 -33.77
N PHE A 23 6.38 24.76 -34.10
CA PHE A 23 6.76 23.45 -33.55
C PHE A 23 7.53 23.56 -32.22
N GLY A 24 8.14 24.72 -31.92
CA GLY A 24 8.88 24.95 -30.67
C GLY A 24 8.03 25.15 -29.41
N PHE A 25 6.70 25.29 -29.54
CA PHE A 25 5.82 25.65 -28.42
C PHE A 25 5.13 24.45 -27.73
N GLN A 26 5.28 23.22 -28.22
CA GLN A 26 4.58 22.04 -27.67
C GLN A 26 5.40 21.17 -26.70
N PHE A 27 6.68 21.47 -26.45
CA PHE A 27 7.51 20.67 -25.52
C PHE A 27 7.70 21.32 -24.14
N GLY A 28 6.91 22.35 -23.82
CA GLY A 28 6.95 23.06 -22.53
C GLY A 28 5.95 22.56 -21.51
N CYS A 29 5.62 21.26 -21.47
CA CYS A 29 4.92 20.68 -20.33
C CYS A 29 5.95 19.89 -19.52
N SER A 30 6.66 20.58 -18.62
CA SER A 30 7.45 19.92 -17.59
C SER A 30 6.49 19.10 -16.74
N SER A 31 6.44 17.79 -16.97
CA SER A 31 5.86 16.87 -16.01
C SER A 31 6.59 17.10 -14.69
N THR A 32 5.91 17.59 -13.67
CA THR A 32 6.43 17.61 -12.31
C THR A 32 6.65 16.16 -11.89
N GLN A 33 7.84 15.62 -12.14
CA GLN A 33 8.28 14.41 -11.50
C GLN A 33 8.40 14.76 -10.02
N THR A 34 7.47 14.26 -9.20
CA THR A 34 7.69 14.20 -7.76
C THR A 34 8.98 13.43 -7.55
N GLN A 35 10.04 14.12 -7.11
CA GLN A 35 11.28 13.46 -6.74
C GLN A 35 10.94 12.43 -5.65
N GLN A 36 10.97 11.16 -6.02
CA GLN A 36 10.87 10.05 -5.09
C GLN A 36 12.23 9.97 -4.40
N TYR A 37 12.35 10.60 -3.24
CA TYR A 37 13.54 10.45 -2.40
C TYR A 37 13.71 8.96 -2.10
N ASP A 38 14.87 8.43 -2.46
CA ASP A 38 15.28 7.05 -2.20
C ASP A 38 15.66 6.93 -0.72
N THR A 39 14.65 7.11 0.14
CA THR A 39 14.83 7.03 1.58
C THR A 39 14.83 5.55 1.95
N PRO A 40 15.85 5.07 2.69
CA PRO A 40 15.83 3.71 3.21
C PRO A 40 14.54 3.50 4.00
N SER A 41 14.00 2.30 3.90
CA SER A 41 12.88 1.88 4.73
C SER A 41 13.27 1.87 6.21
N LEU A 42 12.29 1.83 7.11
CA LEU A 42 12.59 1.92 8.54
C LEU A 42 13.41 0.72 9.02
N HIS A 43 13.06 -0.49 8.59
CA HIS A 43 13.83 -1.67 8.97
C HIS A 43 15.24 -1.71 8.39
N GLU A 44 15.47 -1.19 7.18
CA GLU A 44 16.82 -1.07 6.59
C GLU A 44 17.68 -0.09 7.40
N ALA A 45 17.11 1.04 7.85
CA ALA A 45 17.85 2.01 8.65
C ALA A 45 18.31 1.48 10.03
N TYR A 46 17.75 0.36 10.50
CA TYR A 46 18.06 -0.27 11.79
C TYR A 46 18.52 -1.73 11.66
N GLU A 47 18.96 -2.15 10.47
CA GLU A 47 19.24 -3.56 10.17
C GLU A 47 20.27 -4.21 11.12
N ASP A 48 21.28 -3.45 11.55
CA ASP A 48 22.35 -3.91 12.45
C ASP A 48 22.01 -3.79 13.95
N ALA A 49 20.81 -3.30 14.28
CA ALA A 49 20.41 -3.02 15.65
C ALA A 49 19.29 -3.95 16.13
N PHE A 50 18.12 -3.87 15.50
CA PHE A 50 16.93 -4.62 15.91
C PHE A 50 15.88 -4.64 14.81
N LEU A 51 14.93 -5.57 14.94
CA LEU A 51 13.79 -5.66 14.04
C LEU A 51 12.78 -4.52 14.28
N ILE A 52 12.16 -4.04 13.22
CA ILE A 52 11.17 -2.96 13.24
C ILE A 52 9.81 -3.57 12.92
N GLY A 53 8.92 -3.53 13.91
CA GLY A 53 7.60 -4.16 13.85
C GLY A 53 6.43 -3.19 13.72
N THR A 54 5.36 -3.65 13.08
CA THR A 54 4.05 -2.95 13.06
C THR A 54 2.92 -3.92 13.35
N ALA A 55 1.87 -3.43 13.99
CA ALA A 55 0.60 -4.14 14.05
C ALA A 55 -0.18 -3.95 12.74
N LEU A 56 -0.78 -5.02 12.22
CA LEU A 56 -1.70 -4.95 11.08
C LEU A 56 -3.13 -5.21 11.55
N ASN A 57 -4.04 -4.38 11.05
CA ASN A 57 -5.47 -4.47 11.35
C ASN A 57 -6.21 -5.35 10.33
N ARG A 58 -7.47 -5.71 10.65
CA ARG A 58 -8.29 -6.57 9.79
C ARG A 58 -8.49 -6.00 8.39
N ALA A 59 -8.66 -4.68 8.27
CA ALA A 59 -8.79 -4.02 6.98
C ALA A 59 -7.56 -4.27 6.11
N GLN A 60 -6.35 -4.07 6.63
CA GLN A 60 -5.10 -4.27 5.91
C GLN A 60 -4.89 -5.73 5.53
N ILE A 61 -5.22 -6.67 6.42
CA ILE A 61 -5.08 -8.11 6.20
C ILE A 61 -6.05 -8.60 5.12
N LEU A 62 -7.32 -8.22 5.21
CA LEU A 62 -8.38 -8.70 4.31
C LEU A 62 -8.53 -7.86 3.03
N SER A 63 -7.81 -6.73 2.91
CA SER A 63 -7.81 -5.87 1.71
C SER A 63 -7.48 -6.60 0.42
N ALA A 64 -6.80 -7.73 0.51
CA ALA A 64 -6.31 -8.46 -0.64
C ALA A 64 -7.37 -9.42 -1.25
N THR A 65 -8.55 -9.58 -0.63
CA THR A 65 -9.70 -10.33 -1.17
C THR A 65 -11.02 -9.68 -0.74
N PRO A 66 -11.67 -8.88 -1.60
CA PRO A 66 -12.93 -8.20 -1.30
C PRO A 66 -14.06 -9.12 -0.84
N GLU A 67 -14.02 -10.40 -1.20
CA GLU A 67 -14.99 -11.42 -0.79
C GLU A 67 -14.84 -11.80 0.70
N ALA A 68 -13.62 -11.77 1.25
CA ALA A 68 -13.33 -12.04 2.66
C ALA A 68 -13.80 -10.90 3.60
N LEU A 69 -14.13 -9.74 3.03
CA LEU A 69 -14.75 -8.63 3.77
C LEU A 69 -16.25 -8.84 3.98
N ARG A 70 -16.86 -9.88 3.41
CA ARG A 70 -18.30 -10.12 3.50
C ARG A 70 -18.70 -10.75 4.83
N ASP A 71 -17.79 -11.42 5.52
CA ASP A 71 -18.03 -12.06 6.82
C ASP A 71 -17.59 -11.20 8.01
N THR A 72 -17.19 -9.94 7.76
CA THR A 72 -16.73 -9.02 8.80
C THR A 72 -17.87 -8.33 9.56
N LEU A 73 -19.09 -8.86 9.45
CA LEU A 73 -20.26 -8.47 10.24
C LEU A 73 -20.32 -9.22 11.58
N ARG A 74 -19.23 -9.86 12.01
CA ARG A 74 -19.11 -10.28 13.40
C ARG A 74 -19.25 -9.03 14.28
N THR A 75 -20.07 -9.17 15.31
CA THR A 75 -20.65 -8.12 16.16
C THR A 75 -19.62 -7.37 17.03
N ASP A 76 -18.32 -7.63 16.85
CA ASP A 76 -17.25 -7.03 17.60
C ASP A 76 -16.82 -5.71 16.96
N ARG A 77 -17.44 -4.64 17.47
CA ARG A 77 -17.27 -3.24 17.09
C ARG A 77 -15.87 -2.66 17.42
N ARG A 78 -14.77 -3.40 17.21
CA ARG A 78 -13.40 -2.99 17.55
C ARG A 78 -12.47 -2.95 16.33
N GLY A 79 -12.32 -1.75 15.78
CA GLY A 79 -11.64 -1.43 14.51
C GLY A 79 -12.12 -0.09 13.97
N TYR A 80 -11.49 0.43 12.90
CA TYR A 80 -11.92 1.67 12.26
C TYR A 80 -13.20 1.41 11.43
N PHE A 81 -14.36 1.44 12.07
CA PHE A 81 -15.65 1.23 11.43
C PHE A 81 -16.32 2.57 11.09
N MET A 82 -16.72 2.73 9.84
CA MET A 82 -17.85 3.59 9.48
C MET A 82 -18.97 2.67 9.01
N GLU A 83 -20.17 2.81 9.59
CA GLU A 83 -21.40 2.14 9.13
C GLU A 83 -21.29 0.60 8.99
N GLN A 84 -20.63 -0.07 9.95
CA GLN A 84 -20.53 -1.54 10.01
C GLN A 84 -19.83 -2.20 8.79
N GLN A 85 -19.07 -1.43 8.01
CA GLN A 85 -18.30 -1.94 6.89
C GLN A 85 -16.80 -1.81 7.15
N ILE A 86 -16.05 -2.86 6.86
CA ILE A 86 -14.59 -2.77 6.80
C ILE A 86 -14.19 -2.19 5.45
N PHE A 87 -13.48 -1.07 5.48
CA PHE A 87 -12.92 -0.46 4.28
C PHE A 87 -11.54 -1.04 4.02
N PRO A 88 -11.28 -1.62 2.83
CA PRO A 88 -9.94 -2.04 2.46
C PRO A 88 -8.92 -0.90 2.62
N ASP A 89 -7.80 -1.20 3.24
CA ASP A 89 -6.62 -0.33 3.35
C ASP A 89 -5.36 -0.96 2.69
N PRO A 90 -5.36 -1.13 1.36
CA PRO A 90 -4.19 -1.65 0.64
C PRO A 90 -3.00 -0.67 0.69
N LYS A 91 -3.27 0.63 0.92
CA LYS A 91 -2.21 1.65 1.04
C LYS A 91 -1.46 1.51 2.36
N GLY A 92 -2.18 1.34 3.48
CA GLY A 92 -1.57 1.08 4.78
C GLY A 92 -0.85 -0.26 4.80
N LEU A 93 -1.41 -1.31 4.19
CA LEU A 93 -0.70 -2.58 4.01
C LEU A 93 0.63 -2.36 3.26
N LYS A 94 0.63 -1.61 2.15
CA LYS A 94 1.84 -1.31 1.39
C LYS A 94 2.89 -0.56 2.22
N VAL A 95 2.48 0.40 3.05
CA VAL A 95 3.39 1.11 3.97
C VAL A 95 3.96 0.15 5.01
N GLY A 96 3.12 -0.71 5.59
CA GLY A 96 3.52 -1.75 6.54
C GLY A 96 4.57 -2.69 5.96
N LEU A 97 4.32 -3.25 4.78
CA LEU A 97 5.23 -4.18 4.12
C LEU A 97 6.53 -3.52 3.65
N LYS A 98 6.48 -2.24 3.27
CA LYS A 98 7.67 -1.48 2.89
C LYS A 98 8.59 -1.21 4.08
N HIS A 99 8.04 -0.74 5.19
CA HIS A 99 8.87 -0.18 6.26
C HIS A 99 9.25 -1.18 7.36
N PHE A 100 8.50 -2.27 7.54
CA PHE A 100 8.63 -3.16 8.69
C PHE A 100 9.05 -4.58 8.26
N ASN A 101 9.81 -5.27 9.13
CA ASN A 101 10.24 -6.67 8.95
C ASN A 101 9.63 -7.62 9.99
N VAL A 102 8.84 -7.09 10.93
CA VAL A 102 8.01 -7.85 11.87
C VAL A 102 6.55 -7.40 11.78
N ILE A 103 5.62 -8.35 11.77
CA ILE A 103 4.18 -8.10 11.78
C ILE A 103 3.58 -8.67 13.08
N THR A 104 2.67 -7.91 13.66
CA THR A 104 1.84 -8.36 14.79
C THR A 104 0.37 -8.27 14.40
N PRO A 105 -0.46 -9.31 14.62
CA PRO A 105 -1.89 -9.19 14.45
C PRO A 105 -2.44 -8.22 15.50
N GLU A 106 -3.11 -7.15 15.10
CA GLU A 106 -3.68 -6.19 16.06
C GLU A 106 -4.76 -6.84 16.93
N ASN A 107 -5.64 -7.63 16.29
CA ASN A 107 -6.75 -8.30 16.95
C ASN A 107 -6.92 -9.75 16.50
N VAL A 108 -6.74 -10.06 15.21
CA VAL A 108 -7.18 -11.33 14.57
C VAL A 108 -6.59 -12.64 15.14
N MET A 109 -5.62 -12.59 16.06
CA MET A 109 -5.10 -13.76 16.78
C MET A 109 -5.36 -13.74 18.29
N LYS A 110 -6.23 -12.84 18.77
CA LYS A 110 -6.70 -12.84 20.16
C LYS A 110 -7.76 -13.93 20.35
N TRP A 111 -7.93 -14.40 21.58
CA TRP A 111 -8.79 -15.54 21.88
C TRP A 111 -10.21 -15.35 21.36
N GLU A 112 -10.84 -14.20 21.60
CA GLU A 112 -12.22 -13.93 21.14
C GLU A 112 -12.40 -13.97 19.62
N GLU A 113 -11.34 -13.69 18.86
CA GLU A 113 -11.35 -13.75 17.40
C GLU A 113 -11.25 -15.21 16.94
N ILE A 114 -10.27 -15.93 17.49
CA ILE A 114 -9.95 -17.32 17.12
C ILE A 114 -10.95 -18.34 17.64
N HIS A 115 -11.46 -18.17 18.86
CA HIS A 115 -12.28 -19.16 19.56
C HIS A 115 -13.43 -18.48 20.33
N PRO A 116 -14.41 -17.87 19.63
CA PRO A 116 -15.46 -17.07 20.25
C PRO A 116 -16.48 -17.84 21.09
N GLU A 117 -16.76 -19.09 20.74
CA GLU A 117 -17.77 -19.94 21.39
C GLU A 117 -17.22 -21.36 21.57
N PRO A 118 -17.72 -22.14 22.55
CA PRO A 118 -17.27 -23.53 22.74
C PRO A 118 -17.40 -24.35 21.45
N GLY A 119 -16.29 -24.94 20.98
CA GLY A 119 -16.25 -25.74 19.75
C GLY A 119 -16.25 -24.96 18.43
N VAL A 120 -16.25 -23.62 18.45
CA VAL A 120 -16.24 -22.78 17.23
C VAL A 120 -14.89 -22.09 17.09
N TYR A 121 -14.20 -22.33 15.98
CA TYR A 121 -12.92 -21.68 15.68
C TYR A 121 -12.96 -20.92 14.36
N ASP A 122 -12.32 -19.75 14.32
CA ASP A 122 -12.18 -18.90 13.14
C ASP A 122 -10.71 -18.50 12.96
N PHE A 123 -10.02 -19.18 12.05
CA PHE A 123 -8.62 -18.92 11.72
C PHE A 123 -8.45 -18.13 10.42
N GLU A 124 -9.52 -17.76 9.71
CA GLU A 124 -9.42 -17.25 8.33
C GLU A 124 -8.55 -15.98 8.24
N ALA A 125 -8.82 -15.00 9.10
CA ALA A 125 -8.05 -13.76 9.11
C ALA A 125 -6.62 -13.96 9.66
N ALA A 126 -6.42 -14.93 10.54
CA ALA A 126 -5.11 -15.27 11.09
C ALA A 126 -4.22 -15.95 10.03
N ASP A 127 -4.77 -16.93 9.31
CA ASP A 127 -4.11 -17.62 8.21
C ASP A 127 -3.73 -16.63 7.11
N ARG A 128 -4.63 -15.70 6.78
CA ARG A 128 -4.30 -14.64 5.80
C ARG A 128 -3.16 -13.74 6.26
N LEU A 129 -3.07 -13.41 7.54
CA LEU A 129 -1.93 -12.64 8.06
C LEU A 129 -0.63 -13.44 7.94
N VAL A 130 -0.66 -14.75 8.20
CA VAL A 130 0.49 -15.65 8.03
C VAL A 130 0.92 -15.69 6.57
N GLU A 131 -0.01 -15.90 5.64
CA GLU A 131 0.26 -15.89 4.20
C GLU A 131 0.91 -14.57 3.73
N ILE A 132 0.40 -13.43 4.20
CA ILE A 132 0.97 -12.11 3.87
C ILE A 132 2.41 -12.01 4.39
N ALA A 133 2.66 -12.46 5.62
CA ALA A 133 3.98 -12.38 6.21
C ALA A 133 4.99 -13.28 5.48
N GLU A 134 4.61 -14.53 5.21
CA GLU A 134 5.43 -15.49 4.47
C GLU A 134 5.75 -14.99 3.05
N ALA A 135 4.74 -14.49 2.33
CA ALA A 135 4.91 -13.97 0.97
C ALA A 135 5.82 -12.73 0.88
N ASN A 136 6.06 -12.04 2.01
CA ASN A 136 6.85 -10.82 2.08
C ASN A 136 8.10 -10.96 2.95
N ASP A 137 8.51 -12.18 3.31
CA ASP A 137 9.65 -12.48 4.19
C ASP A 137 9.62 -11.68 5.50
N LYS A 138 8.44 -11.66 6.14
CA LYS A 138 8.21 -10.96 7.41
C LYS A 138 8.13 -11.97 8.54
N LYS A 139 8.73 -11.62 9.68
CA LYS A 139 8.54 -12.39 10.91
C LYS A 139 7.23 -12.01 11.57
N ILE A 140 6.62 -12.95 12.30
CA ILE A 140 5.38 -12.72 13.04
C ILE A 140 5.66 -12.77 14.52
N VAL A 141 5.12 -11.81 15.27
CA VAL A 141 4.96 -11.90 16.72
C VAL A 141 3.47 -12.05 16.98
N ALA A 142 3.03 -13.26 17.30
CA ALA A 142 1.62 -13.54 17.57
C ALA A 142 1.18 -12.88 18.88
N HIS A 143 -0.03 -12.32 18.89
CA HIS A 143 -0.60 -11.62 20.01
C HIS A 143 -2.09 -11.98 20.11
N THR A 144 -2.52 -12.80 21.06
CA THR A 144 -1.81 -13.44 22.19
C THR A 144 -2.59 -14.69 22.62
N LEU A 145 -1.94 -15.64 23.29
CA LEU A 145 -2.58 -16.89 23.73
C LEU A 145 -3.48 -16.71 24.95
N VAL A 146 -3.07 -15.91 25.93
CA VAL A 146 -3.81 -15.70 27.18
C VAL A 146 -3.82 -14.22 27.50
N TRP A 147 -5.02 -13.67 27.71
CA TRP A 147 -5.22 -12.28 28.09
C TRP A 147 -6.53 -12.15 28.86
N HIS A 148 -6.67 -11.13 29.71
CA HIS A 148 -7.92 -10.90 30.43
C HIS A 148 -8.93 -10.08 29.60
N ASN A 149 -8.45 -9.39 28.57
CA ASN A 149 -9.27 -8.64 27.63
C ASN A 149 -9.33 -9.41 26.31
N GLN A 150 -10.43 -9.27 25.56
CA GLN A 150 -10.66 -10.02 24.33
C GLN A 150 -10.53 -11.54 24.51
N THR A 151 -11.03 -12.01 25.66
CA THR A 151 -11.26 -13.41 25.99
C THR A 151 -12.77 -13.59 26.16
N PRO A 152 -13.39 -14.57 25.49
CA PRO A 152 -14.84 -14.77 25.57
C PRO A 152 -15.34 -15.03 26.99
N ASP A 153 -16.59 -14.62 27.24
CA ASP A 153 -17.24 -14.83 28.53
C ASP A 153 -17.34 -16.31 28.93
N TRP A 154 -17.41 -17.24 27.97
CA TRP A 154 -17.55 -18.68 28.26
C TRP A 154 -16.31 -19.33 28.87
N VAL A 155 -15.16 -18.66 28.86
CA VAL A 155 -13.90 -19.18 29.41
C VAL A 155 -13.89 -19.16 30.95
N PHE A 156 -14.73 -18.33 31.57
CA PHE A 156 -14.79 -18.11 33.03
C PHE A 156 -16.16 -18.46 33.61
#